data_AF-C2L091-F1
#
_entry.id   AF-C2L091-F1
#
_cell.length_a   1.000
_cell.length_b   1.000
_cell.length_c   1.000
_cell.angle_alpha   90.00
_cell.angle_beta   90.00
_cell.angle_gamma   90.00
#
_symmetry.space_group_name_H-M   'P 1'
#
loop_
_entity.id
_entity.type
_entity.pdbx_description
1 polymer ?
#
loop_
_entity_poly.entity_id
_entity_poly.type
_entity_poly.pdbx_seq_one_letter_code
_entity_poly.pdbx_strand_id
1 'polypeptide(L)'
;EFYGQIYTLQYHSHFEGQLRIVPTEKVWGKETNGGHFPACDGEKKIDVEDITHNEHYNIFCTDEQAARKFLTPTMISWFDRQISSGLGFSLNDDRIYLIVKSDLALFTPPKNKKAWKKWNMEKTARQIKSMVASARELAEMF
;
A
#
# COMPACT_ATOMS: atom_id res chain seq x y z
N GLU A 1 -6.67 -7.26 -13.90
CA GLU A 1 -6.08 -8.29 -13.01
C GLU A 1 -4.92 -7.69 -12.25
N PHE A 2 -4.76 -8.05 -10.97
CA PHE A 2 -3.64 -7.61 -10.14
C PHE A 2 -2.45 -8.57 -10.30
N TYR A 3 -1.24 -8.01 -10.45
CA TYR A 3 0.01 -8.77 -10.50
C TYR A 3 1.00 -8.21 -9.47
N GLY A 4 1.23 -8.96 -8.39
CA GLY A 4 2.08 -8.53 -7.30
C GLY A 4 2.02 -9.43 -6.07
N GLN A 5 2.33 -8.86 -4.92
CA GLN A 5 2.33 -9.54 -3.62
C GLN A 5 1.34 -8.86 -2.68
N ILE A 6 0.61 -9.67 -1.91
CA ILE A 6 -0.25 -9.19 -0.84
C ILE A 6 0.21 -9.89 0.45
N TYR A 7 0.56 -9.09 1.44
CA TYR A 7 0.82 -9.57 2.80
C TYR A 7 -0.38 -9.22 3.66
N THR A 8 -0.85 -10.18 4.45
CA THR A 8 -2.01 -9.98 5.31
C THR A 8 -1.58 -10.00 6.77
N LEU A 9 -2.10 -9.06 7.56
CA LEU A 9 -1.94 -9.02 9.00
C LEU A 9 -3.32 -9.02 9.66
N GLN A 10 -3.41 -9.66 10.81
CA GLN A 10 -4.58 -9.55 11.68
C GLN A 10 -4.46 -8.23 12.46
N TYR A 11 -5.49 -7.40 12.35
CA TYR A 11 -5.67 -6.23 13.20
C TYR A 11 -6.45 -6.67 14.43
N HIS A 12 -5.87 -6.48 15.62
CA HIS A 12 -6.44 -6.96 16.89
C HIS A 12 -7.49 -6.01 17.48
N SER A 13 -7.84 -4.96 16.75
CA SER A 13 -8.91 -4.02 17.07
C SER A 13 -9.98 -4.07 15.96
N HIS A 14 -11.13 -3.49 16.22
CA HIS A 14 -12.18 -3.34 15.21
C HIS A 14 -12.00 -2.01 14.47
N PHE A 15 -12.02 -2.06 13.14
CA PHE A 15 -12.14 -0.90 12.27
C PHE A 15 -13.53 -0.90 11.62
N GLU A 16 -14.25 0.22 11.70
CA GLU A 16 -15.55 0.35 11.07
C GLU A 16 -15.37 0.78 9.60
N GLY A 17 -15.83 -0.06 8.68
CA GLY A 17 -15.76 0.21 7.24
C GLY A 17 -14.43 -0.18 6.59
N GLN A 18 -14.05 0.55 5.56
CA GLN A 18 -12.83 0.32 4.78
C GLN A 18 -11.96 1.56 4.73
N LEU A 19 -10.66 1.34 4.80
CA LEU A 19 -9.63 2.35 4.58
C LEU A 19 -8.62 1.82 3.57
N ARG A 20 -8.27 2.64 2.60
CA ARG A 20 -7.29 2.32 1.57
C ARG A 20 -6.35 3.49 1.39
N ILE A 21 -5.06 3.19 1.36
CA ILE A 21 -4.02 4.19 1.09
C ILE A 21 -3.23 3.70 -0.09
N VAL A 22 -3.17 4.53 -1.11
CA VAL A 22 -2.76 4.14 -2.45
C VAL A 22 -1.68 5.09 -2.93
N PRO A 23 -0.47 4.62 -3.26
CA PRO A 23 0.58 5.50 -3.74
C PRO A 23 0.18 6.19 -5.04
N THR A 24 0.63 7.42 -5.22
CA THR A 24 0.40 8.21 -6.42
C THR A 24 1.68 8.44 -7.20
N GLU A 25 1.53 8.60 -8.51
CA GLU A 25 2.60 8.92 -9.44
C GLU A 25 2.18 10.09 -10.32
N LYS A 26 3.11 11.02 -10.57
CA LYS A 26 2.90 12.12 -11.52
C LYS A 26 3.32 11.67 -12.92
N VAL A 27 2.34 11.47 -13.80
CA VAL A 27 2.53 11.06 -15.19
C VAL A 27 2.12 12.23 -16.07
N TRP A 28 3.09 12.88 -16.74
CA TRP A 28 2.86 14.05 -17.61
C TRP A 28 2.16 15.21 -16.88
N GLY A 29 2.53 15.44 -15.61
CA GLY A 29 1.95 16.49 -14.78
C GLY A 29 0.57 16.17 -14.20
N LYS A 30 -0.01 15.00 -14.50
CA LYS A 30 -1.26 14.52 -13.88
C LYS A 30 -0.95 13.48 -12.81
N GLU A 31 -1.59 13.61 -11.66
CA GLU A 31 -1.56 12.59 -10.62
C GLU A 31 -2.34 11.35 -11.08
N THR A 32 -1.75 10.19 -10.86
CA THR A 32 -2.33 8.88 -11.12
C THR A 32 -2.09 7.97 -9.92
N ASN A 33 -2.90 6.92 -9.74
CA ASN A 33 -2.78 6.03 -8.58
C ASN A 33 -1.69 4.96 -8.73
N GLY A 34 -0.61 5.19 -9.50
CA GLY A 34 0.47 4.19 -9.69
C GLY A 34 -0.02 2.85 -10.26
N GLY A 35 -1.17 2.86 -10.96
CA GLY A 35 -1.85 1.67 -11.43
C GLY A 35 -2.51 0.79 -10.36
N HIS A 36 -2.73 1.32 -9.15
CA HIS A 36 -3.72 0.82 -8.20
C HIS A 36 -5.13 1.30 -8.58
N PHE A 37 -6.15 0.66 -8.00
CA PHE A 37 -7.54 1.04 -8.24
C PHE A 37 -7.86 2.44 -7.67
N PRO A 38 -8.62 3.27 -8.42
CA PRO A 38 -9.20 4.51 -7.89
C PRO A 38 -10.24 4.22 -6.79
N ALA A 39 -10.93 5.25 -6.29
CA ALA A 39 -12.04 5.07 -5.37
C ALA A 39 -13.02 4.01 -5.89
N CYS A 40 -13.30 3.00 -5.07
CA CYS A 40 -14.31 1.98 -5.31
C CYS A 40 -15.70 2.50 -4.87
N ASP A 41 -16.77 1.81 -5.26
CA ASP A 41 -18.13 2.18 -4.91
C ASP A 41 -18.30 2.33 -3.39
N GLY A 42 -18.77 3.50 -2.95
CA GLY A 42 -18.95 3.84 -1.53
C GLY A 42 -17.71 4.43 -0.85
N GLU A 43 -16.52 4.35 -1.47
CA GLU A 43 -15.34 5.04 -0.97
C GLU A 43 -15.37 6.54 -1.29
N LYS A 44 -14.99 7.36 -0.32
CA LYS A 44 -14.69 8.79 -0.48
C LYS A 44 -13.19 9.00 -0.39
N LYS A 45 -12.64 9.81 -1.29
CA LYS A 45 -11.28 10.33 -1.13
C LYS A 45 -11.31 11.34 0.01
N ILE A 46 -10.42 11.19 0.99
CA ILE A 46 -10.22 12.22 2.01
C ILE A 46 -9.03 13.07 1.58
N ASP A 47 -9.26 14.36 1.38
CA ASP A 47 -8.18 15.33 1.32
C ASP A 47 -7.81 15.70 2.75
N VAL A 48 -6.68 15.18 3.21
CA VAL A 48 -6.21 15.46 4.56
C VAL A 48 -5.30 16.68 4.48
N GLU A 49 -5.90 17.87 4.51
CA GLU A 49 -5.21 19.17 4.51
C GLU A 49 -4.22 19.33 5.69
N ASP A 50 -4.37 18.50 6.74
CA ASP A 50 -3.51 18.46 7.94
C ASP A 50 -2.38 17.42 7.89
N ILE A 51 -2.32 16.57 6.85
CA ILE A 51 -1.21 15.61 6.66
C ILE A 51 -0.19 16.24 5.72
N THR A 52 0.97 16.62 6.27
CA THR A 52 2.14 16.94 5.46
C THR A 52 2.52 15.69 4.64
N HIS A 53 2.79 15.85 3.33
CA HIS A 53 3.18 14.80 2.36
C HIS A 53 2.08 13.93 1.72
N ASN A 54 0.80 14.38 1.70
CA ASN A 54 -0.24 13.69 0.92
C ASN A 54 0.03 13.63 -0.61
N GLU A 55 1.02 14.39 -1.11
CA GLU A 55 1.34 14.50 -2.55
C GLU A 55 1.73 13.17 -3.21
N HIS A 56 1.91 12.11 -2.42
CA HIS A 56 2.46 10.84 -2.85
C HIS A 56 1.53 9.64 -2.58
N TYR A 57 0.36 9.86 -1.98
CA TYR A 57 -0.67 8.83 -1.87
C TYR A 57 -2.07 9.42 -1.71
N ASN A 58 -3.05 8.70 -2.24
CA ASN A 58 -4.47 8.98 -2.05
C ASN A 58 -5.03 8.11 -0.92
N ILE A 59 -5.85 8.71 -0.06
CA ILE A 59 -6.58 8.01 0.99
C ILE A 59 -8.03 7.91 0.60
N PHE A 60 -8.56 6.68 0.61
CA PHE A 60 -9.94 6.35 0.32
C PHE A 60 -10.57 5.65 1.53
N CYS A 61 -11.80 5.99 1.89
CA CYS A 61 -12.48 5.30 2.99
C CYS A 61 -14.01 5.26 2.79
N THR A 62 -14.68 4.32 3.44
CA THR A 62 -16.14 4.31 3.55
C THR A 62 -16.65 5.02 4.81
N ASP A 63 -15.83 5.09 5.86
CA ASP A 63 -16.10 5.83 7.10
C ASP A 63 -14.94 6.79 7.41
N GLU A 64 -15.20 8.09 7.29
CA GLU A 64 -14.19 9.12 7.48
C GLU A 64 -13.80 9.29 8.95
N GLN A 65 -14.74 9.10 9.89
CA GLN A 65 -14.46 9.25 11.31
C GLN A 65 -13.54 8.13 11.80
N ALA A 66 -13.84 6.89 11.41
CA ALA A 66 -12.99 5.74 11.68
C ALA A 66 -11.61 5.89 11.04
N ALA A 67 -11.55 6.31 9.76
CA ALA A 67 -10.30 6.57 9.06
C ALA A 67 -9.42 7.61 9.78
N ARG A 68 -9.99 8.75 10.18
CA ARG A 68 -9.24 9.80 10.90
C ARG A 68 -8.75 9.32 12.28
N LYS A 69 -9.51 8.49 12.98
CA LYS A 69 -9.08 7.89 14.25
C LYS A 69 -7.90 6.92 14.07
N PHE A 70 -7.90 6.16 12.97
CA PHE A 70 -6.82 5.23 12.64
C PHE A 70 -5.55 5.95 12.17
N LEU A 71 -5.70 7.04 11.40
CA LEU A 71 -4.61 7.85 10.84
C LEU A 71 -3.97 8.77 11.90
N THR A 72 -3.42 8.17 12.96
CA THR A 72 -2.62 8.88 13.96
C THR A 72 -1.33 9.44 13.33
N PRO A 73 -0.68 10.46 13.94
CA PRO A 73 0.60 10.97 13.45
C PRO A 73 1.67 9.90 13.26
N THR A 74 1.70 8.88 14.12
CA THR A 74 2.62 7.73 14.02
C THR A 74 2.30 6.86 12.80
N MET A 75 1.01 6.60 12.52
CA MET A 75 0.58 5.88 11.31
C MET A 75 0.93 6.64 10.03
N ILE A 76 0.68 7.93 10.01
CA ILE A 76 1.01 8.82 8.88
C ILE A 76 2.51 8.79 8.61
N SER A 77 3.33 9.01 9.64
CA SER A 77 4.79 8.94 9.51
C SER A 77 5.28 7.56 9.03
N TRP A 78 4.62 6.49 9.46
CA TRP A 78 4.91 5.16 8.94
C TRP A 78 4.62 5.06 7.44
N PHE A 79 3.45 5.51 6.96
CA PHE A 79 3.08 5.52 5.54
C PHE A 79 4.03 6.37 4.70
N ASP A 80 4.42 7.55 5.18
CA ASP A 80 5.33 8.45 4.47
C ASP A 80 6.68 7.76 4.18
N ARG A 81 7.19 6.97 5.14
CA ARG A 81 8.42 6.17 4.93
C ARG A 81 8.23 5.07 3.88
N GLN A 82 7.00 4.57 3.69
CA GLN A 82 6.72 3.53 2.69
C GLN A 82 6.51 4.09 1.27
N ILE A 83 6.33 5.40 1.07
CA ILE A 83 6.10 6.03 -0.25
C ILE A 83 7.09 5.52 -1.30
N SER A 84 8.38 5.54 -0.97
CA SER A 84 9.46 5.14 -1.89
C SER A 84 9.38 3.68 -2.36
N SER A 85 8.63 2.85 -1.64
CA SER A 85 8.45 1.43 -1.95
C SER A 85 7.21 1.14 -2.81
N GLY A 86 6.36 2.15 -3.07
CA GLY A 86 5.11 1.97 -3.81
C GLY A 86 4.13 1.04 -3.08
N LEU A 87 4.17 1.05 -1.76
CA LEU A 87 3.32 0.18 -0.94
C LEU A 87 1.89 0.71 -0.91
N GLY A 88 0.96 -0.10 -1.39
CA GLY A 88 -0.46 0.08 -1.11
C GLY A 88 -0.86 -0.52 0.22
N PHE A 89 -1.89 0.04 0.84
CA PHE A 89 -2.46 -0.43 2.09
C PHE A 89 -3.98 -0.52 1.98
N SER A 90 -4.56 -1.54 2.59
CA SER A 90 -6.00 -1.64 2.83
C SER A 90 -6.26 -2.18 4.23
N LEU A 91 -7.22 -1.60 4.93
CA LEU A 91 -7.79 -2.11 6.16
C LEU A 91 -9.28 -2.30 5.95
N ASN A 92 -9.76 -3.50 6.26
CA ASN A 92 -11.17 -3.85 6.22
C ASN A 92 -11.48 -4.67 7.47
N ASP A 93 -12.36 -4.17 8.31
CA ASP A 93 -12.71 -4.73 9.61
C ASP A 93 -11.48 -5.02 10.50
N ASP A 94 -11.04 -6.27 10.53
CA ASP A 94 -9.95 -6.78 11.36
C ASP A 94 -8.76 -7.26 10.52
N ARG A 95 -8.70 -6.92 9.23
CA ARG A 95 -7.65 -7.37 8.30
C ARG A 95 -6.94 -6.21 7.62
N ILE A 96 -5.62 -6.22 7.77
CA ILE A 96 -4.72 -5.33 7.04
C ILE A 96 -4.14 -6.09 5.85
N TYR A 97 -4.11 -5.42 4.70
CA TYR A 97 -3.48 -5.88 3.47
C TYR A 97 -2.40 -4.89 3.04
N LEU A 98 -1.17 -5.37 2.95
CA LEU A 98 -0.04 -4.64 2.39
C LEU A 98 0.20 -5.12 0.96
N ILE A 99 0.11 -4.19 0.01
CA ILE A 99 -0.01 -4.49 -1.42
C ILE A 99 1.24 -3.96 -2.14
N VAL A 100 2.08 -4.87 -2.61
CA VAL A 100 3.27 -4.53 -3.39
C VAL A 100 3.01 -4.88 -4.85
N LYS A 101 2.91 -3.86 -5.70
CA LYS A 101 2.79 -4.07 -7.13
C LYS A 101 4.17 -4.35 -7.73
N SER A 102 4.30 -5.47 -8.45
CA SER A 102 5.58 -5.86 -9.06
C SER A 102 5.43 -6.46 -10.46
N ASP A 103 4.21 -6.51 -11.00
CA ASP A 103 3.85 -7.11 -12.29
C ASP A 103 4.35 -8.56 -12.47
N LEU A 104 4.68 -9.21 -11.35
CA LEU A 104 5.28 -10.54 -11.27
C LEU A 104 4.66 -11.25 -10.08
N ALA A 105 4.24 -12.51 -10.24
CA ALA A 105 4.03 -13.36 -9.08
C ALA A 105 5.39 -13.77 -8.49
N LEU A 106 5.46 -13.94 -7.18
CA LEU A 106 6.68 -14.40 -6.51
C LEU A 106 7.21 -15.65 -7.19
N PHE A 107 8.51 -15.66 -7.45
CA PHE A 107 9.21 -16.78 -8.08
C PHE A 107 8.68 -17.17 -9.47
N THR A 108 7.98 -16.29 -10.20
CA THR A 108 7.59 -16.59 -11.58
C THR A 108 8.84 -16.83 -12.41
N PRO A 109 9.04 -18.06 -12.94
CA PRO A 109 10.22 -18.34 -13.74
C PRO A 109 10.15 -17.51 -15.04
N PRO A 110 11.25 -16.88 -15.45
CA PRO A 110 11.28 -16.11 -16.68
C PRO A 110 10.92 -16.97 -17.89
N LYS A 111 9.88 -16.58 -18.63
CA LYS A 111 9.37 -17.33 -19.79
C LYS A 111 10.18 -17.13 -21.08
N ASN A 112 11.12 -16.17 -21.10
CA ASN A 112 11.95 -15.86 -22.26
C ASN A 112 13.28 -15.19 -21.86
N LYS A 113 14.23 -15.10 -22.80
CA LYS A 113 15.56 -14.49 -22.58
C LYS A 113 15.52 -13.05 -22.07
N LYS A 114 14.53 -12.25 -22.49
CA LYS A 114 14.37 -10.85 -22.04
C LYS A 114 13.92 -10.79 -20.57
N ALA A 115 12.99 -11.65 -20.19
CA ALA A 115 12.55 -11.81 -18.80
C ALA A 115 13.67 -12.37 -17.93
N TRP A 116 14.45 -13.34 -18.42
CA TRP A 116 15.60 -13.90 -17.71
C TRP A 116 16.63 -12.82 -17.35
N LYS A 117 16.97 -11.94 -18.30
CA LYS A 117 17.89 -10.82 -18.06
C LYS A 117 17.36 -9.79 -17.04
N LYS A 118 16.04 -9.70 -16.88
CA LYS A 118 15.39 -8.82 -15.88
C LYS A 118 15.14 -9.51 -14.54
N TRP A 119 15.18 -10.84 -14.50
CA TRP A 119 14.92 -11.63 -13.32
C TRP A 119 16.10 -11.50 -12.36
N ASN A 120 15.83 -11.01 -11.15
CA ASN A 120 16.85 -10.79 -10.14
C ASN A 120 16.32 -11.31 -8.79
N MET A 121 16.65 -12.57 -8.49
CA MET A 121 16.25 -13.23 -7.25
C MET A 121 16.71 -12.46 -6.01
N GLU A 122 17.90 -11.85 -6.08
CA GLU A 122 18.43 -11.07 -4.96
C GLU A 122 17.60 -9.82 -4.70
N LYS A 123 17.18 -9.11 -5.77
CA LYS A 123 16.25 -7.98 -5.66
C LYS A 123 14.92 -8.42 -5.05
N THR A 124 14.36 -9.54 -5.50
CA THR A 124 13.10 -10.08 -4.94
C THR A 124 13.27 -10.46 -3.47
N ALA A 125 14.37 -11.11 -3.09
CA ALA A 125 14.64 -11.46 -1.70
C ALA A 125 14.79 -10.21 -0.81
N ARG A 126 15.48 -9.16 -1.30
CA ARG A 126 15.58 -7.88 -0.59
C ARG A 126 14.23 -7.19 -0.41
N GLN A 127 13.37 -7.24 -1.43
CA GLN A 127 12.00 -6.70 -1.34
C GLN A 127 11.17 -7.44 -0.29
N ILE A 128 11.19 -8.77 -0.28
CA ILE A 128 10.48 -9.58 0.74
C ILE A 128 11.00 -9.22 2.13
N LYS A 129 12.33 -9.17 2.31
CA LYS A 129 12.94 -8.81 3.61
C LYS A 129 12.50 -7.42 4.09
N SER A 130 12.51 -6.43 3.20
CA SER A 130 12.03 -5.08 3.50
C SER A 130 10.56 -5.10 3.91
N MET A 131 9.72 -5.86 3.19
CA MET A 131 8.29 -5.88 3.44
C MET A 131 7.93 -6.58 4.75
N VAL A 132 8.64 -7.66 5.10
CA VAL A 132 8.50 -8.31 6.39
C VAL A 132 8.92 -7.38 7.54
N ALA A 133 9.96 -6.55 7.34
CA ALA A 133 10.35 -5.54 8.33
C ALA A 133 9.25 -4.46 8.49
N SER A 134 8.75 -3.89 7.38
CA SER A 134 7.65 -2.92 7.42
C SER A 134 6.40 -3.49 8.11
N ALA A 135 6.04 -4.74 7.79
CA ALA A 135 4.89 -5.42 8.39
C ALA A 135 5.07 -5.63 9.91
N ARG A 136 6.29 -5.90 10.38
CA ARG A 136 6.60 -6.02 11.81
C ARG A 136 6.49 -4.68 12.53
N GLU A 137 7.07 -3.61 11.96
CA GLU A 137 6.93 -2.26 12.52
C GLU A 137 5.46 -1.87 12.66
N LEU A 138 4.64 -2.16 11.62
CA LEU A 138 3.22 -1.89 11.65
C LEU A 138 2.49 -2.71 12.73
N ALA A 139 2.85 -3.98 12.90
CA ALA A 139 2.26 -4.84 13.91
C ALA A 139 2.61 -4.40 15.35
N GLU A 140 3.72 -3.71 15.56
CA GLU A 140 4.12 -3.16 16.87
C GLU A 140 3.39 -1.85 17.23
N MET A 141 2.69 -1.23 16.26
CA MET A 141 1.95 0.01 16.46
C MET A 141 0.54 -0.20 17.03
N PHE A 142 0.09 -1.45 17.13
CA PHE A 142 -1.24 -1.85 17.61
C PHE A 142 -1.13 -2.99 18.63
#